data_AF-A0A955Q050-F1
#
_entry.id   AF-A0A955Q050-F1
#
_cell.length_a   1.000
_cell.length_b   1.000
_cell.length_c   1.000
_cell.angle_alpha   90.00
_cell.angle_beta   90.00
_cell.angle_gamma   90.00
#
_symmetry.space_group_name_H-M   'P 1'
#
loop_
_entity.id
_entity.type
_entity.pdbx_description
1 polymer ?
#
loop_
_entity_poly.entity_id
_entity_poly.type
_entity_poly.pdbx_seq_one_letter_code
_entity_poly.pdbx_strand_id
1 'polypeptide(L)'
;LRKIRVYQRDRYLSVDFGGKEAVMNTRRSLEGGTFEVESQHIKGDEGDALTRELGCFIQSILGNPSARGVSGDEGVEALRVASQVVSLIQQHAGHSPR
;
A
#
# COMPACT_ATOMS: atom_id res chain seq x y z
N LEU A 1 2.63 -11.13 0.96
CA LEU A 1 2.18 -10.15 1.98
C LEU A 1 0.68 -10.30 2.15
N ARG A 2 0.14 -10.55 3.35
CA ARG A 2 -1.31 -10.82 3.53
C ARG A 2 -2.11 -9.59 3.99
N LYS A 3 -1.53 -8.78 4.88
CA LYS A 3 -2.16 -7.56 5.41
C LYS A 3 -1.13 -6.43 5.49
N ILE A 4 -1.55 -5.19 5.23
CA ILE A 4 -0.79 -3.97 5.52
C ILE A 4 -1.61 -3.12 6.50
N ARG A 5 -0.91 -2.44 7.41
CA ARG A 5 -1.49 -1.41 8.28
C ARG A 5 -0.71 -0.12 8.11
N VAL A 6 -1.43 0.99 7.95
CA VAL A 6 -0.87 2.33 7.80
C VAL A 6 -1.42 3.20 8.92
N TYR A 7 -0.54 3.90 9.62
CA TYR A 7 -0.89 4.81 10.71
C TYR A 7 -0.55 6.24 10.30
N GLN A 8 -1.51 7.14 10.44
CA GLN A 8 -1.37 8.58 10.25
C GLN A 8 -1.87 9.30 11.52
N ARG A 9 -1.61 10.60 11.62
CA ARG A 9 -1.93 11.42 12.81
C ARG A 9 -3.39 11.30 13.25
N ASP A 10 -4.30 11.24 12.31
CA ASP A 10 -5.76 11.25 12.48
C ASP A 10 -6.43 10.00 11.90
N ARG A 11 -5.65 9.06 11.33
CA ARG A 11 -6.19 7.92 10.57
C ARG A 11 -5.43 6.63 10.78
N TYR A 12 -6.15 5.54 10.70
CA TYR A 12 -5.61 4.19 10.65
C TYR A 12 -6.27 3.43 9.50
N LEU A 13 -5.46 2.81 8.65
CA LEU A 13 -5.92 1.98 7.54
C LEU A 13 -5.39 0.56 7.72
N SER A 14 -6.27 -0.43 7.66
CA SER A 14 -5.91 -1.85 7.59
C SER A 14 -6.42 -2.41 6.27
N VAL A 15 -5.54 -3.02 5.48
CA VAL A 15 -5.87 -3.66 4.21
C VAL A 15 -5.58 -5.16 4.32
N ASP A 16 -6.59 -5.99 4.07
CA ASP A 16 -6.45 -7.44 3.86
C ASP A 16 -6.52 -7.74 2.36
N PHE A 17 -5.36 -8.07 1.77
CA PHE A 17 -5.26 -8.37 0.34
C PHE A 17 -5.84 -9.75 0.01
N GLY A 18 -5.87 -10.67 0.97
CA GLY A 18 -6.48 -11.99 0.78
C GLY A 18 -8.00 -11.93 0.80
N GLY A 19 -8.56 -11.16 1.74
CA GLY A 19 -10.00 -10.90 1.85
C GLY A 19 -10.54 -9.85 0.89
N LYS A 20 -9.66 -9.10 0.20
CA LYS A 20 -9.99 -7.91 -0.61
C LYS A 20 -10.87 -6.92 0.16
N GLU A 21 -10.49 -6.64 1.39
CA GLU A 21 -11.21 -5.73 2.27
C GLU A 21 -10.25 -4.77 2.95
N ALA A 22 -10.75 -3.59 3.27
CA ALA A 22 -10.02 -2.62 4.08
C ALA A 22 -10.94 -1.97 5.12
N VAL A 23 -10.36 -1.56 6.23
CA VAL A 23 -11.02 -0.77 7.27
C VAL A 23 -10.22 0.50 7.47
N MET A 24 -10.88 1.65 7.33
CA MET A 24 -10.32 2.95 7.62
C MET A 24 -11.01 3.53 8.85
N ASN A 25 -10.23 3.87 9.86
CA ASN A 25 -10.68 4.54 11.07
C ASN A 25 -10.16 5.97 11.05
N THR A 26 -11.05 6.96 11.16
CA THR A 26 -10.71 8.39 11.12
C THR A 26 -11.14 9.05 12.42
N ARG A 27 -10.21 9.75 13.07
CA ARG A 27 -10.51 10.58 14.24
C ARG A 27 -11.18 11.87 13.80
N ARG A 28 -12.45 12.07 14.16
CA ARG A 28 -13.16 13.34 13.99
C ARG A 28 -13.17 14.12 15.29
N SER A 29 -12.94 15.42 15.19
CA SER A 29 -13.18 16.34 16.31
C SER A 29 -14.64 16.75 16.28
N LEU A 30 -15.28 16.69 17.44
CA LEU A 30 -16.62 17.21 17.67
C LEU A 30 -16.51 18.59 18.35
N GLU A 31 -17.64 19.31 18.37
CA GLU A 31 -17.74 20.54 19.16
C GLU A 31 -17.52 20.24 20.65
N GLY A 32 -16.82 21.13 21.36
CA GLY A 32 -16.51 20.96 22.78
C GLY A 32 -15.24 20.14 23.08
N GLY A 33 -14.41 19.84 22.07
CA GLY A 33 -13.09 19.22 22.27
C GLY A 33 -13.12 17.70 22.50
N THR A 34 -14.26 17.07 22.23
CA THR A 34 -14.39 15.61 22.22
C THR A 34 -14.00 15.05 20.86
N PHE A 35 -13.60 13.78 20.85
CA PHE A 35 -13.21 13.08 19.63
C PHE A 35 -14.02 11.81 19.46
N GLU A 36 -14.35 11.49 18.22
CA GLU A 36 -14.98 10.25 17.83
C GLU A 36 -14.13 9.54 16.78
N VAL A 37 -14.24 8.21 16.71
CA VAL A 37 -13.65 7.42 15.63
C VAL A 37 -14.76 6.99 14.70
N GLU A 38 -14.71 7.47 13.47
CA GLU A 38 -15.56 7.00 12.39
C GLU A 38 -14.87 5.82 11.69
N SER A 39 -15.57 4.69 11.60
CA SER A 39 -15.09 3.48 10.93
C SER A 39 -15.77 3.30 9.58
N GLN A 40 -14.98 3.19 8.52
CA GLN A 40 -15.45 2.87 7.17
C GLN A 40 -14.91 1.50 6.73
N HIS A 41 -15.82 0.62 6.33
CA HIS A 41 -15.49 -0.64 5.68
C HIS A 41 -15.47 -0.43 4.16
N ILE A 42 -14.36 -0.81 3.53
CA ILE A 42 -14.14 -0.69 2.09
C ILE A 42 -14.00 -2.11 1.55
N LYS A 43 -14.90 -2.50 0.64
CA LYS A 43 -14.77 -3.75 -0.11
C LYS A 43 -14.00 -3.45 -1.38
N GLY A 44 -12.97 -4.23 -1.67
CA GLY A 44 -12.22 -4.11 -2.91
C GLY A 44 -13.09 -4.50 -4.11
N ASP A 45 -12.89 -3.81 -5.23
CA ASP A 45 -13.64 -4.07 -6.45
C ASP A 45 -13.40 -5.48 -6.98
N GLU A 46 -14.44 -6.03 -7.60
CA GLU A 46 -14.32 -7.23 -8.42
C GLU A 46 -13.58 -6.87 -9.71
N GLY A 47 -12.44 -7.51 -9.92
CA GLY A 47 -11.65 -7.34 -11.13
C GLY A 47 -10.28 -7.96 -10.98
N ASP A 48 -9.78 -8.48 -12.09
CA ASP A 48 -8.45 -9.05 -12.18
C ASP A 48 -7.38 -7.95 -12.14
N ALA A 49 -6.42 -8.08 -11.22
CA ALA A 49 -5.40 -7.05 -11.01
C ALA A 49 -4.48 -6.91 -12.23
N LEU A 50 -4.14 -8.04 -12.87
CA LEU A 50 -3.29 -8.07 -14.06
C LEU A 50 -3.99 -7.38 -15.25
N THR A 51 -5.28 -7.64 -15.44
CA THR A 51 -6.07 -6.99 -16.49
C THR A 51 -6.09 -5.47 -16.31
N ARG A 52 -6.26 -4.97 -15.07
CA ARG A 52 -6.20 -3.53 -14.79
C ARG A 52 -4.81 -2.94 -15.04
N GLU A 53 -3.76 -3.66 -14.67
CA GLU A 53 -2.37 -3.25 -14.89
C GLU A 53 -2.05 -3.14 -16.39
N LEU A 54 -2.41 -4.15 -17.19
CA LEU A 54 -2.23 -4.13 -18.65
C LEU A 54 -3.05 -3.00 -19.31
N GLY A 55 -4.28 -2.78 -18.84
CA GLY A 55 -5.10 -1.66 -19.29
C GLY A 55 -4.41 -0.31 -19.02
N CYS A 56 -3.85 -0.13 -17.82
CA CYS A 56 -3.10 1.07 -17.45
C CYS A 56 -1.85 1.26 -18.33
N PHE A 57 -1.11 0.18 -18.61
CA PHE A 57 0.06 0.19 -19.48
C PHE A 57 -0.29 0.65 -20.91
N ILE A 58 -1.34 0.06 -21.51
CA ILE A 58 -1.79 0.44 -22.86
C ILE A 58 -2.23 1.90 -22.89
N GLN A 59 -3.02 2.35 -21.90
CA GLN A 59 -3.47 3.74 -21.83
C GLN A 59 -2.31 4.74 -21.67
N SER A 60 -1.27 4.35 -20.95
CA SER A 60 -0.05 5.16 -20.81
C SER A 60 0.68 5.33 -22.14
N ILE A 61 0.80 4.26 -22.93
CA ILE A 61 1.38 4.32 -24.29
C ILE A 61 0.57 5.23 -25.21
N LEU A 62 -0.76 5.19 -25.11
CA LEU A 62 -1.66 6.05 -25.88
C LEU A 62 -1.63 7.52 -25.45
N GLY A 63 -0.81 7.88 -24.45
CA GLY A 63 -0.63 9.26 -23.99
C GLY A 63 -1.74 9.75 -23.07
N ASN A 64 -2.51 8.85 -22.45
CA ASN A 64 -3.55 9.25 -21.50
C ASN A 64 -2.92 9.73 -20.17
N PRO A 65 -3.00 11.03 -19.81
CA PRO A 65 -2.35 11.57 -18.62
C PRO A 65 -2.99 11.11 -17.30
N SER A 66 -4.19 10.52 -17.37
CA SER A 66 -4.89 9.98 -16.21
C SER A 66 -4.50 8.53 -15.88
N ALA A 67 -3.87 7.81 -16.82
CA ALA A 67 -3.34 6.49 -16.58
C ALA A 67 -2.01 6.62 -15.83
N ARG A 68 -2.01 6.24 -14.54
CA ARG A 68 -0.80 6.23 -13.71
C ARG A 68 -0.50 4.81 -13.27
N GLY A 69 0.33 4.14 -14.05
CA GLY A 69 0.99 2.89 -13.67
C GLY A 69 2.30 3.17 -12.94
N VAL A 70 3.05 2.11 -12.64
CA VAL A 70 4.40 2.23 -12.11
C VAL A 70 5.37 2.51 -13.26
N SER A 71 6.20 3.54 -13.12
CA SER A 71 7.25 3.88 -14.07
C SER A 71 8.51 3.04 -13.88
N GLY A 72 9.42 3.08 -14.86
CA GLY A 72 10.73 2.44 -14.75
C GLY A 72 11.57 2.98 -13.58
N ASP A 73 11.56 4.30 -13.37
CA ASP A 73 12.30 4.95 -12.29
C ASP A 73 11.77 4.52 -10.92
N GLU A 74 10.46 4.49 -10.72
CA GLU A 74 9.84 3.97 -9.48
C GLU A 74 10.20 2.49 -9.25
N GLY A 75 10.27 1.69 -10.32
CA GLY A 75 10.72 0.30 -10.26
C GLY A 75 12.18 0.17 -9.81
N VAL A 76 13.07 1.01 -10.32
CA VAL A 76 14.50 1.05 -9.92
C VAL A 76 14.64 1.43 -8.45
N GLU A 77 13.91 2.44 -7.98
CA GLU A 77 13.94 2.86 -6.58
C GLU A 77 13.44 1.76 -5.65
N ALA A 78 12.33 1.09 -6.00
CA ALA A 78 11.81 -0.04 -5.24
C ALA A 78 12.82 -1.20 -5.17
N LEU A 79 13.46 -1.54 -6.30
CA LEU A 79 14.47 -2.60 -6.35
C LEU A 79 15.70 -2.27 -5.51
N ARG A 80 16.14 -1.00 -5.50
CA ARG A 80 17.27 -0.55 -4.68
C ARG A 80 17.00 -0.80 -3.20
N VAL A 81 15.83 -0.38 -2.70
CA VAL A 81 15.43 -0.59 -1.30
C VAL A 81 15.32 -2.09 -0.98
N ALA A 82 14.70 -2.88 -1.87
CA ALA A 82 14.59 -4.33 -1.68
C ALA A 82 15.97 -5.01 -1.54
N SER A 83 16.92 -4.61 -2.39
CA SER A 83 18.29 -5.13 -2.38
C SER A 83 19.02 -4.80 -1.07
N GLN A 84 18.83 -3.58 -0.54
CA GLN A 84 19.36 -3.18 0.76
C GLN A 84 18.78 -4.04 1.90
N VAL A 85 17.47 -4.26 1.91
CA VAL A 85 16.81 -5.10 2.93
C VAL A 85 17.34 -6.53 2.90
N VAL A 86 17.47 -7.13 1.71
CA VAL A 86 18.03 -8.50 1.56
C VAL A 86 19.47 -8.57 2.07
N SER A 87 20.31 -7.58 1.75
CA SER A 87 21.68 -7.51 2.23
C SER A 87 21.74 -7.45 3.76
N LEU A 88 20.92 -6.61 4.40
CA LEU A 88 20.86 -6.49 5.86
C LEU A 88 20.39 -7.79 6.54
N ILE A 89 19.43 -8.49 5.95
CA ILE A 89 18.97 -9.80 6.44
C ILE A 89 20.10 -10.82 6.39
N GLN A 90 20.84 -10.89 5.29
CA GLN A 90 21.96 -11.83 5.13
C GLN A 90 23.09 -11.56 6.13
N GLN A 91 23.44 -10.30 6.34
CA GLN A 91 24.45 -9.89 7.33
C GLN A 91 24.07 -10.32 8.75
N HIS A 92 22.80 -10.17 9.12
CA HIS A 92 22.30 -10.57 10.44
C HIS A 92 22.11 -12.09 10.58
N ALA A 93 21.64 -12.78 9.54
CA ALA A 93 21.46 -14.23 9.57
C ALA A 93 22.80 -14.99 9.71
N GLY A 94 23.91 -14.39 9.26
CA GLY A 94 25.27 -14.91 9.48
C GLY A 94 25.84 -14.63 10.89
N HIS A 95 25.19 -13.77 11.69
CA HIS A 95 25.60 -13.36 13.03
C HIS A 95 24.67 -13.94 14.12
N SER A 96 24.42 -15.25 14.12
CA SER A 96 23.82 -15.89 15.30
C SER A 96 24.78 -15.76 16.49
N PRO A 97 24.39 -15.07 17.58
CA PRO A 97 25.19 -15.07 18.80
C PRO A 97 25.10 -16.47 19.41
N ARG A 98 26.26 -17.07 19.67
CA ARG A 98 26.39 -18.27 20.50
C ARG A 98 26.15 -17.95 21.96
#